data_AF-A0A2N3EG20-F1
#
_entry.id   AF-A0A2N3EG20-F1
#
_cell.length_a   1.000
_cell.length_b   1.000
_cell.length_c   1.000
_cell.angle_alpha   90.00
_cell.angle_beta   90.00
_cell.angle_gamma   90.00
#
_symmetry.space_group_name_H-M   'P 1'
#
loop_
_entity.id
_entity.type
_entity.pdbx_description
1 polymer ?
#
loop_
_entity_poly.entity_id
_entity_poly.type
_entity_poly.pdbx_seq_one_letter_code
_entity_poly.pdbx_strand_id
1 'polypeptide(L)'
;MTRALPVLTVVAAIVALWYLAVIPMNAPWARDQAARAGVTLTTVELVADTMAQERPVLPAPHQVVAEIWKSTVETRLTSKRNLLHHVWITLSATLLGFAIGTGLGVALAVLIVHNRATDMSLMPWIVASQTIPILA
;
A
#
# COMPACT_ATOMS: atom_id res chain seq x y z
N MET A 1 -22.12 2.77 -23.26
CA MET A 1 -20.99 3.67 -23.62
C MET A 1 -21.10 5.08 -23.01
N THR A 2 -22.30 5.56 -22.65
CA THR A 2 -22.53 6.91 -22.07
C THR A 2 -21.84 7.20 -20.73
N ARG A 3 -21.40 6.18 -19.97
CA ARG A 3 -20.68 6.36 -18.70
C ARG A 3 -19.15 6.37 -18.83
N ALA A 4 -18.61 5.96 -19.97
CA ALA A 4 -17.15 5.89 -20.17
C ALA A 4 -16.53 7.29 -20.23
N LEU A 5 -17.20 8.23 -20.89
CA LEU A 5 -16.75 9.63 -20.99
C LEU A 5 -16.60 10.29 -19.61
N PRO A 6 -17.62 10.31 -18.73
CA PRO A 6 -17.47 10.84 -17.38
C PRO A 6 -16.33 10.20 -16.58
N VAL A 7 -16.19 8.87 -16.64
CA VAL A 7 -15.15 8.14 -15.90
C VAL A 7 -13.76 8.54 -16.41
N LEU A 8 -13.54 8.56 -17.72
CA LEU A 8 -12.26 8.96 -18.29
C LEU A 8 -11.92 10.42 -17.98
N THR A 9 -12.91 11.32 -17.98
CA THR A 9 -12.70 12.72 -17.60
C THR A 9 -12.23 12.83 -16.14
N VAL A 10 -12.87 12.11 -15.21
CA VAL A 10 -12.47 12.12 -13.80
C VAL A 10 -11.07 11.53 -13.62
N VAL A 11 -10.77 10.40 -14.27
CA VAL A 11 -9.44 9.79 -14.22
C VAL A 11 -8.37 10.73 -14.77
N ALA A 12 -8.63 11.37 -15.90
CA ALA A 12 -7.71 12.34 -16.49
C ALA A 12 -7.49 13.55 -15.56
N ALA A 13 -8.55 14.06 -14.91
CA ALA A 13 -8.44 15.14 -13.95
C ALA A 13 -7.60 14.74 -12.72
N ILE A 14 -7.78 13.53 -12.20
CA ILE A 14 -6.98 13.00 -11.08
C ILE A 14 -5.51 12.87 -11.48
N VAL A 15 -5.22 12.30 -12.65
CA VAL A 15 -3.84 12.14 -13.14
C VAL A 15 -3.18 13.50 -13.36
N ALA A 16 -3.91 14.47 -13.94
CA ALA A 16 -3.41 15.83 -14.12
C ALA A 16 -3.09 16.49 -12.77
N LEU A 17 -4.01 16.39 -11.79
CA LEU A 17 -3.80 16.91 -10.44
C LEU A 17 -2.60 16.25 -9.75
N TRP A 18 -2.42 14.94 -9.95
CA TRP A 18 -1.27 14.21 -9.41
C TRP A 18 0.04 14.73 -10.01
N TYR A 19 0.14 14.86 -11.34
CA TYR A 19 1.33 15.45 -11.97
C TYR A 19 1.61 16.87 -11.45
N LEU A 20 0.58 17.70 -11.27
CA LEU A 20 0.75 19.05 -10.71
C LEU A 20 1.24 19.02 -9.26
N ALA A 21 0.78 18.07 -8.44
CA ALA A 21 1.17 17.93 -7.04
C ALA A 21 2.63 17.46 -6.86
N VAL A 22 3.19 16.71 -7.81
CA VAL A 22 4.60 16.27 -7.79
C VAL A 22 5.55 17.45 -7.67
N ILE A 23 5.28 18.56 -8.37
CA ILE A 23 6.17 19.73 -8.40
C ILE A 23 6.37 20.33 -7.01
N PRO A 24 5.34 20.89 -6.32
CA PRO A 24 5.55 21.52 -5.01
C PRO A 24 6.01 20.53 -3.94
N MET A 25 5.61 19.25 -4.01
CA MET A 25 5.98 18.24 -3.00
C MET A 25 7.44 17.80 -3.11
N ASN A 26 7.99 17.72 -4.31
CA ASN A 26 9.38 17.30 -4.53
C ASN A 26 10.35 18.50 -4.65
N ALA A 27 9.83 19.71 -4.84
CA ALA A 27 10.66 20.90 -5.07
C ALA A 27 11.58 21.31 -3.91
N PRO A 28 11.24 21.15 -2.61
CA PRO A 28 12.18 21.45 -1.53
C PRO A 28 13.50 20.69 -1.67
N TRP A 29 13.41 19.38 -1.95
CA TRP A 29 14.60 18.54 -2.15
C TRP A 29 15.44 18.97 -3.36
N ALA A 30 14.79 19.29 -4.48
CA ALA A 30 15.47 19.78 -5.69
C ALA A 30 16.20 21.11 -5.44
N ARG A 31 15.56 22.05 -4.73
CA ARG A 31 16.16 23.34 -4.37
C ARG A 31 17.34 23.18 -3.41
N ASP A 32 17.20 22.34 -2.39
CA ASP A 32 18.28 22.06 -1.43
C ASP A 32 19.48 21.42 -2.13
N GLN A 33 19.24 20.50 -3.06
CA GLN A 33 20.30 19.85 -3.83
C GLN A 33 21.05 20.85 -4.72
N ALA A 34 20.32 21.73 -5.39
CA ALA A 34 20.90 22.77 -6.23
C ALA A 34 21.66 23.84 -5.43
N ALA A 35 21.13 24.24 -4.27
CA ALA A 35 21.81 25.15 -3.35
C ALA A 35 23.14 24.57 -2.85
N ARG A 36 23.17 23.27 -2.53
CA ARG A 36 24.42 22.56 -2.18
C ARG A 36 25.42 22.49 -3.33
N ALA A 37 24.94 22.48 -4.58
CA ALA A 37 25.77 22.48 -5.77
C ALA A 37 26.18 23.90 -6.23
N GLY A 38 25.70 24.96 -5.56
CA GLY A 38 25.93 26.35 -5.98
C GLY A 38 25.21 26.75 -7.27
N VAL A 39 24.18 26.00 -7.68
CA VAL A 39 23.42 26.22 -8.92
C VAL A 39 22.04 26.81 -8.60
N THR A 40 21.60 27.80 -9.36
CA THR A 40 20.21 28.30 -9.30
C THR A 40 19.38 27.66 -10.39
N LEU A 41 18.42 26.82 -10.01
CA LEU A 41 17.50 26.18 -10.95
C LEU A 41 16.54 27.19 -11.56
N THR A 42 16.40 27.14 -12.87
CA THR A 42 15.28 27.77 -13.58
C THR A 42 13.97 27.03 -13.28
N THR A 43 12.83 27.65 -13.60
CA THR A 43 11.52 27.02 -13.40
C THR A 43 11.38 25.72 -14.19
N VAL A 44 11.95 25.65 -15.40
CA VAL A 44 11.89 24.47 -16.25
C VAL A 44 12.75 23.35 -15.68
N GLU A 45 13.98 23.66 -15.25
CA GLU A 45 14.87 22.68 -14.61
C GLU A 45 14.28 22.14 -13.30
N LEU A 46 13.68 23.01 -12.49
CA LEU A 46 13.00 22.59 -11.26
C LEU A 46 11.86 21.60 -11.56
N VAL A 47 11.04 21.86 -12.58
CA VAL A 47 9.96 20.94 -12.96
C VAL A 47 10.52 19.63 -13.48
N ALA A 48 11.56 19.65 -14.31
CA ALA A 48 12.20 18.45 -14.82
C ALA A 48 12.79 17.60 -13.67
N ASP A 49 13.52 18.23 -12.75
CA ASP A 49 14.14 17.57 -11.60
C ASP A 49 13.09 16.94 -10.69
N THR A 50 12.01 17.66 -10.37
CA THR A 50 10.95 17.15 -9.49
C THR A 50 10.21 15.94 -10.05
N MET A 51 10.19 15.78 -11.37
CA MET A 51 9.54 14.66 -12.06
C MET A 51 10.43 13.41 -12.19
N ALA A 52 11.75 13.54 -12.01
CA ALA A 52 12.72 12.49 -12.27
C ALA A 52 13.59 12.11 -11.06
N GLN A 53 13.23 12.55 -9.85
CA GLN A 53 14.00 12.24 -8.64
C GLN A 53 14.06 10.72 -8.39
N GLU A 54 15.20 10.22 -7.92
CA GLU A 54 15.34 8.80 -7.54
C GLU A 54 14.56 8.43 -6.26
N ARG A 55 14.41 9.39 -5.33
CA ARG A 55 13.72 9.21 -4.06
C ARG A 55 12.73 10.36 -3.82
N PRO A 56 11.68 10.47 -4.64
CA PRO A 56 10.71 11.55 -4.52
C PRO A 56 9.84 11.36 -3.27
N VAL A 57 9.36 12.47 -2.71
CA VAL A 57 8.32 12.43 -1.66
C VAL A 57 7.01 11.96 -2.25
N LEU A 58 6.65 12.49 -3.43
CA LEU A 58 5.53 12.03 -4.24
C LEU A 58 6.06 11.53 -5.60
N PRO A 59 6.07 10.21 -5.86
CA PRO A 59 6.49 9.68 -7.15
C PRO A 59 5.51 10.12 -8.25
N ALA A 60 6.05 10.49 -9.41
CA ALA A 60 5.24 10.85 -10.55
C ALA A 60 4.53 9.61 -11.14
N PRO A 61 3.34 9.76 -11.76
CA PRO A 61 2.57 8.62 -12.26
C PRO A 61 3.38 7.66 -13.15
N HIS A 62 4.19 8.21 -14.06
CA HIS A 62 5.05 7.43 -14.94
C HIS A 62 6.14 6.65 -14.18
N GLN A 63 6.69 7.20 -13.09
CA GLN A 63 7.66 6.50 -12.25
C GLN A 63 7.00 5.33 -11.53
N VAL A 64 5.77 5.50 -11.05
CA VAL A 64 5.00 4.41 -10.43
C VAL A 64 4.73 3.28 -11.43
N VAL A 65 4.29 3.61 -12.64
CA VAL A 65 4.05 2.61 -13.70
C VAL A 65 5.34 1.86 -14.05
N ALA A 66 6.44 2.59 -14.24
CA ALA A 66 7.74 2.00 -14.55
C ALA A 66 8.23 1.08 -13.41
N GLU A 67 8.11 1.51 -12.15
CA GLU A 67 8.56 0.73 -11.00
C GLU A 67 7.66 -0.51 -10.78
N ILE A 68 6.34 -0.41 -11.00
CA ILE A 68 5.44 -1.58 -10.95
C ILE A 68 5.88 -2.61 -11.99
N TRP A 69 6.14 -2.19 -13.23
CA TRP A 69 6.58 -3.10 -14.29
C TRP A 69 7.92 -3.78 -13.96
N LYS A 70 8.91 -2.98 -13.59
CA LYS A 70 10.26 -3.43 -13.23
C LYS A 70 10.26 -4.39 -12.04
N SER A 71 9.54 -4.05 -10.97
CA SER A 71 9.50 -4.85 -9.75
C SER A 71 8.63 -6.10 -9.90
N THR A 72 7.65 -6.11 -10.80
CA THR A 72 6.75 -7.25 -11.00
C THR A 72 7.30 -8.23 -12.06
N VAL A 73 7.71 -7.71 -13.22
CA VAL A 73 8.03 -8.51 -14.42
C VAL A 73 9.53 -8.71 -14.60
N GLU A 74 10.33 -7.65 -14.49
CA GLU A 74 11.77 -7.71 -14.80
C GLU A 74 12.60 -8.30 -13.65
N THR A 75 12.15 -8.09 -12.42
CA THR A 75 12.84 -8.58 -11.22
C THR A 75 12.50 -10.05 -10.97
N ARG A 76 13.50 -10.88 -10.64
CA ARG A 76 13.25 -12.30 -10.30
C ARG A 76 12.25 -12.46 -9.14
N LEU A 77 11.35 -13.43 -9.25
CA LEU A 77 10.30 -13.72 -8.25
C LEU A 77 10.82 -14.07 -6.85
N THR A 78 12.05 -14.56 -6.72
CA THR A 78 12.68 -14.89 -5.44
C THR A 78 13.38 -13.70 -4.79
N SER A 79 13.44 -12.56 -5.46
CA SER A 79 14.11 -11.36 -4.97
C SER A 79 13.23 -10.62 -3.96
N LYS A 80 13.85 -10.11 -2.89
CA LYS A 80 13.20 -9.18 -1.94
C LYS A 80 12.73 -7.88 -2.57
N ARG A 81 13.18 -7.57 -3.80
CA ARG A 81 12.76 -6.38 -4.57
C ARG A 81 11.53 -6.64 -5.45
N ASN A 82 11.08 -7.89 -5.59
CA ASN A 82 9.91 -8.20 -6.41
C ASN A 82 8.61 -8.01 -5.62
N LEU A 83 7.61 -7.33 -6.20
CA LEU A 83 6.32 -7.09 -5.54
C LEU A 83 5.50 -8.38 -5.34
N LEU A 84 5.49 -9.28 -6.33
CA LEU A 84 4.78 -10.55 -6.24
C LEU A 84 5.33 -11.45 -5.15
N HIS A 85 6.63 -11.35 -4.84
CA HIS A 85 7.23 -12.05 -3.72
C HIS A 85 6.54 -11.68 -2.39
N HIS A 86 6.35 -10.38 -2.14
CA HIS A 86 5.71 -9.90 -0.92
C HIS A 86 4.20 -10.11 -0.91
N VAL A 87 3.54 -9.97 -2.08
CA VAL A 87 2.12 -10.34 -2.22
C VAL A 87 1.91 -11.79 -1.79
N TRP A 88 2.78 -12.70 -2.22
CA TRP A 88 2.70 -14.11 -1.82
C TRP A 88 2.96 -14.31 -0.32
N ILE A 89 3.95 -13.63 0.26
CA ILE A 89 4.22 -13.72 1.70
C ILE A 89 3.02 -13.25 2.51
N THR A 90 2.44 -12.09 2.20
CA THR A 90 1.26 -11.58 2.91
C THR A 90 0.07 -12.49 2.69
N LEU A 91 -0.20 -12.90 1.46
CA LEU A 91 -1.32 -13.77 1.13
C LEU A 91 -1.22 -15.13 1.84
N SER A 92 -0.05 -15.76 1.79
CA SER A 92 0.17 -17.06 2.45
C SER A 92 0.02 -16.96 3.97
N ALA A 93 0.53 -15.90 4.60
CA ALA A 93 0.34 -15.64 6.02
C ALA A 93 -1.15 -15.43 6.38
N THR A 94 -1.89 -14.65 5.57
CA THR A 94 -3.32 -14.43 5.75
C THR A 94 -4.11 -15.73 5.58
N LEU A 95 -3.83 -16.52 4.55
CA LEU A 95 -4.52 -17.79 4.29
C LEU A 95 -4.26 -18.82 5.38
N LEU A 96 -3.00 -18.93 5.86
CA LEU A 96 -2.66 -19.81 6.96
C LEU A 96 -3.34 -19.37 8.25
N GLY A 97 -3.28 -18.08 8.57
CA GLY A 97 -3.96 -17.50 9.73
C GLY A 97 -5.48 -17.72 9.68
N PHE A 98 -6.08 -17.56 8.50
CA PHE A 98 -7.50 -17.86 8.27
C PHE A 98 -7.80 -19.34 8.49
N ALA A 99 -7.02 -20.26 7.91
CA ALA A 99 -7.23 -21.68 8.06
C ALA A 99 -7.16 -22.12 9.54
N ILE A 100 -6.16 -21.63 10.28
CA ILE A 100 -6.01 -21.90 11.71
C ILE A 100 -7.17 -21.28 12.50
N GLY A 101 -7.47 -20.00 12.25
CA GLY A 101 -8.55 -19.27 12.94
C GLY A 101 -9.92 -19.91 12.73
N THR A 102 -10.24 -20.31 11.49
CA THR A 102 -11.47 -21.03 11.17
C THR A 102 -11.50 -22.40 11.83
N GLY A 103 -10.40 -23.18 11.76
CA GLY A 103 -10.33 -24.49 12.40
C GLY A 103 -10.56 -24.43 13.91
N LEU A 104 -9.86 -23.52 14.59
CA LEU A 104 -10.03 -23.28 16.03
C LEU A 104 -11.43 -22.74 16.35
N GLY A 105 -11.95 -21.80 15.55
CA GLY A 105 -13.28 -21.24 15.73
C GLY A 105 -14.39 -22.30 15.63
N VAL A 106 -14.29 -23.20 14.65
CA VAL A 106 -15.22 -24.32 14.49
C VAL A 106 -15.11 -25.29 15.68
N ALA A 107 -13.91 -25.67 16.09
CA ALA A 107 -13.71 -26.54 17.23
C ALA A 107 -14.27 -25.94 18.53
N LEU A 108 -14.05 -24.64 18.74
CA LEU A 108 -14.59 -23.91 19.89
C LEU A 108 -16.11 -23.85 19.87
N ALA A 109 -16.71 -23.58 18.71
CA ALA A 109 -18.16 -23.57 18.54
C ALA A 109 -18.77 -24.93 18.87
N VAL A 110 -18.16 -26.03 18.40
CA VAL A 110 -18.60 -27.39 18.74
C VAL A 110 -18.55 -27.63 20.25
N LEU A 111 -17.47 -27.22 20.93
CA LEU A 111 -17.30 -27.41 22.37
C LEU A 111 -18.35 -26.61 23.18
N ILE A 112 -18.58 -25.35 22.81
CA ILE A 112 -19.60 -24.48 23.41
C ILE A 112 -21.00 -25.08 23.26
N VAL A 113 -21.33 -25.58 22.07
CA VAL A 113 -22.65 -26.18 21.79
C VAL A 113 -22.90 -27.46 22.59
N HIS A 114 -21.87 -28.30 22.78
CA HIS A 114 -22.04 -29.58 23.48
C HIS A 114 -21.91 -29.48 25.00
N ASN A 115 -21.30 -28.42 25.55
CA ASN A 115 -21.08 -28.27 26.98
C ASN A 115 -21.46 -26.88 27.50
N ARG A 116 -22.55 -26.82 28.28
CA ARG A 116 -23.02 -25.58 28.91
C ARG A 116 -22.00 -24.93 29.85
N ALA A 117 -21.17 -25.72 30.52
CA ALA A 117 -20.10 -25.16 31.38
C ALA A 117 -19.00 -24.48 30.54
N THR A 118 -18.72 -24.98 29.33
CA THR A 118 -17.81 -24.33 28.39
C THR A 118 -18.37 -23.00 27.91
N ASP A 119 -19.65 -22.95 27.51
CA ASP A 119 -20.31 -21.71 27.10
C ASP A 119 -20.19 -20.62 28.18
N MET A 120 -20.58 -20.93 29.41
CA MET A 120 -20.54 -19.98 30.52
C MET A 120 -19.13 -19.50 30.89
N SER A 121 -18.11 -20.34 30.73
CA SER A 121 -16.73 -20.00 31.10
C SER A 121 -15.97 -19.26 29.99
N LEU A 122 -16.25 -19.55 28.71
CA LEU A 122 -15.53 -18.98 27.58
C LEU A 122 -16.12 -17.66 27.09
N MET A 123 -17.44 -17.46 27.21
CA MET A 123 -18.10 -16.23 26.74
C MET A 123 -17.45 -14.93 27.24
N PRO A 124 -17.07 -14.78 28.52
CA PRO A 124 -16.39 -13.57 29.00
C PRO A 124 -15.05 -13.32 28.30
N TRP A 125 -14.28 -14.38 28.04
CA TRP A 125 -12.98 -14.29 27.36
C TRP A 125 -13.11 -13.94 25.89
N ILE A 126 -14.12 -14.51 25.21
CA ILE A 126 -14.43 -14.20 23.82
C ILE A 126 -14.74 -12.71 23.68
N VAL A 127 -15.63 -12.18 24.53
CA VAL A 127 -15.96 -10.75 24.54
C VAL A 127 -14.72 -9.90 24.83
N ALA A 128 -13.93 -10.24 25.85
CA ALA A 128 -12.71 -9.51 26.17
C ALA A 128 -11.75 -9.44 24.96
N SER A 129 -11.55 -10.56 24.26
CA SER A 129 -10.64 -10.62 23.11
C SER A 129 -11.04 -9.69 21.94
N GLN A 130 -12.34 -9.42 21.78
CA GLN A 130 -12.86 -8.56 20.73
C GLN A 130 -12.82 -7.06 21.09
N THR A 131 -12.55 -6.75 22.36
CA THR A 131 -12.53 -5.36 22.86
C THR A 131 -11.13 -4.77 22.95
N ILE A 132 -10.08 -5.60 22.87
CA ILE A 132 -8.69 -5.12 22.91
C ILE A 132 -8.38 -4.43 21.58
N PRO A 133 -8.06 -3.13 21.57
CA PRO A 133 -7.70 -2.43 20.35
C PRO A 133 -6.38 -2.98 19.81
N ILE A 134 -6.31 -3.12 18.48
CA ILE A 134 -5.05 -3.42 17.81
C ILE A 134 -4.13 -2.20 17.98
N LEU A 135 -3.01 -2.39 18.67
CA LEU A 135 -1.90 -1.45 18.68
C LEU A 135 -1.11 -1.68 17.39
N ALA A 136 -1.37 -0.84 16.39
CA ALA A 136 -0.65 -0.82 15.11
C ALA A 136 0.00 0.55 14.89
#